data_AF-A0A369RLW1-F1
#
_entry.id   AF-A0A369RLW1-F1
#
_cell.length_a   1.000
_cell.length_b   1.000
_cell.length_c   1.000
_cell.angle_alpha   90.00
_cell.angle_beta   90.00
_cell.angle_gamma   90.00
#
_symmetry.space_group_name_H-M   'P 1'
#
loop_
_entity.id
_entity.type
_entity.pdbx_description
1 polymer ?
#
loop_
_entity_poly.entity_id
_entity_poly.type
_entity_poly.pdbx_seq_one_letter_code
_entity_poly.pdbx_strand_id
1 'polypeptide(L)'
;MATREKRKTESFNFLGFTHYGTRSRKGRVMIGHKTSKVSLSRKLKETKEWVKKIRNKVHLRDWWPVLKAKLTGHYNYFGVSGNYRWLNKFFWRIIKLAYKWINRRSQKKSVNSKQFIHYLQVNPLPKPRICYSLYTK
;
A
#
# COMPACT_ATOMS: atom_id res chain seq x y z
N MET A 1 9.03 43.84 -14.83
CA MET A 1 7.98 42.84 -14.57
C MET A 1 8.64 41.47 -14.42
N ALA A 2 8.62 40.87 -13.23
CA ALA A 2 9.26 39.58 -13.00
C ALA A 2 8.47 38.46 -13.71
N THR A 3 9.05 37.90 -14.76
CA THR A 3 8.60 36.69 -15.44
C THR A 3 8.64 35.54 -14.44
N ARG A 4 7.47 35.14 -13.94
CA ARG A 4 7.29 33.91 -13.15
C ARG A 4 7.64 32.72 -14.06
N GLU A 5 8.89 32.25 -14.00
CA GLU A 5 9.26 30.98 -14.61
C GLU A 5 8.26 29.92 -14.17
N LYS A 6 7.69 29.16 -15.11
CA LYS A 6 6.83 28.00 -14.86
C LYS A 6 7.64 26.85 -14.23
N ARG A 7 8.39 27.09 -13.16
CA ARG A 7 9.02 26.04 -12.37
C ARG A 7 7.91 25.22 -11.75
N LYS A 8 7.87 23.94 -12.10
CA LYS A 8 7.05 22.92 -11.42
C LYS A 8 7.41 23.04 -9.93
N THR A 9 6.46 23.42 -9.08
CA THR A 9 6.68 23.49 -7.63
C THR A 9 7.33 22.19 -7.16
N GLU A 10 8.48 22.30 -6.50
CA GLU A 10 9.26 21.16 -6.05
C GLU A 10 8.42 20.28 -5.11
N SER A 11 8.52 18.96 -5.28
CA SER A 11 7.87 18.01 -4.38
C SER A 11 8.75 17.73 -3.19
N PHE A 12 8.18 17.72 -1.99
CA PHE A 12 8.93 17.39 -0.76
C PHE A 12 8.26 16.23 -0.01
N ASN A 13 9.02 15.58 0.87
CA ASN A 13 8.52 14.49 1.70
C ASN A 13 8.29 14.96 3.13
N PHE A 14 7.11 14.70 3.68
CA PHE A 14 6.79 15.00 5.09
C PHE A 14 5.75 14.01 5.62
N LEU A 15 5.95 13.53 6.87
CA LEU A 15 5.09 12.54 7.54
C LEU A 15 4.79 11.27 6.72
N GLY A 16 5.75 10.84 5.90
CA GLY A 16 5.60 9.65 5.05
C GLY A 16 4.81 9.87 3.76
N PHE A 17 4.38 11.11 3.47
CA PHE A 17 3.79 11.51 2.21
C PHE A 17 4.82 12.26 1.34
N THR A 18 4.66 12.16 0.03
CA THR A 18 5.22 13.12 -0.92
C THR A 18 4.13 14.13 -1.25
N HIS A 19 4.39 15.39 -0.94
CA HIS A 19 3.55 16.53 -1.26
C HIS A 19 4.03 17.11 -2.59
N TYR A 20 3.10 17.40 -3.50
CA TYR A 20 3.44 17.93 -4.82
C TYR A 20 2.34 18.85 -5.34
N GLY A 21 2.72 19.93 -6.02
CA GLY A 21 1.75 20.80 -6.70
C GLY A 21 1.02 20.06 -7.81
N THR A 22 -0.30 20.16 -7.82
CA THR A 22 -1.17 19.56 -8.83
C THR A 22 -2.39 20.44 -9.10
N ARG A 23 -3.28 20.00 -9.98
CA ARG A 23 -4.54 20.66 -10.26
C ARG A 23 -5.70 19.71 -10.02
N SER A 24 -6.78 20.23 -9.48
CA SER A 24 -8.04 19.52 -9.36
C SER A 24 -8.62 19.21 -10.74
N ARG A 25 -9.65 18.35 -10.79
CA ARG A 25 -10.40 18.08 -12.03
C ARG A 25 -11.04 19.34 -12.63
N LYS A 26 -11.32 20.35 -11.81
CA LYS A 26 -11.85 21.67 -12.23
C LYS A 26 -10.74 22.70 -12.50
N GLY A 27 -9.47 22.29 -12.59
CA GLY A 27 -8.35 23.18 -12.90
C GLY A 27 -7.78 24.00 -11.74
N ARG A 28 -8.43 24.03 -10.56
CA ARG A 28 -7.92 24.72 -9.36
C ARG A 28 -6.57 24.16 -8.91
N VAL A 29 -5.60 25.03 -8.63
CA VAL A 29 -4.28 24.65 -8.09
C VAL A 29 -4.45 24.11 -6.68
N MET A 30 -3.81 22.99 -6.37
CA MET A 30 -3.90 22.31 -5.07
C MET A 30 -2.63 21.52 -4.78
N ILE A 31 -2.42 21.17 -3.51
CA ILE A 31 -1.36 20.23 -3.12
C ILE A 31 -1.92 18.82 -3.17
N GLY A 32 -1.28 17.93 -3.92
CA GLY A 32 -1.57 16.51 -3.95
C GLY A 32 -0.74 15.73 -2.95
N HIS A 33 -1.32 14.67 -2.40
CA HIS A 33 -0.65 13.78 -1.45
C HIS A 33 -0.53 12.38 -2.02
N LYS A 34 0.66 11.80 -1.93
CA LYS A 34 0.87 10.38 -2.21
C LYS A 34 1.76 9.73 -1.16
N THR A 35 1.61 8.44 -0.92
CA THR A 35 2.56 7.70 -0.06
C THR A 35 3.98 7.86 -0.63
N SER A 36 4.92 8.29 0.21
CA SER A 36 6.29 8.47 -0.25
C SER A 36 6.91 7.12 -0.62
N LYS A 37 7.81 7.13 -1.61
CA LYS A 37 8.53 5.91 -2.03
C LYS A 37 9.29 5.28 -0.85
N VAL A 38 9.88 6.11 0.01
CA VAL A 38 10.61 5.68 1.21
C VAL A 38 9.68 4.99 2.20
N SER A 39 8.54 5.61 2.52
CA SER A 39 7.55 5.05 3.46
C SER A 39 6.98 3.73 2.93
N LEU A 40 6.62 3.68 1.64
CA LEU A 40 6.10 2.47 1.01
C LEU A 40 7.13 1.33 1.06
N SER A 41 8.38 1.62 0.66
CA SER A 41 9.45 0.63 0.66
C SER A 41 9.75 0.12 2.07
N ARG A 42 9.78 1.01 3.07
CA ARG A 42 9.95 0.65 4.48
C ARG A 42 8.86 -0.31 4.93
N LYS A 43 7.58 0.02 4.71
CA LYS A 43 6.46 -0.82 5.15
C LYS A 43 6.44 -2.19 4.48
N LEU A 44 6.80 -2.25 3.20
CA LEU A 44 6.94 -3.52 2.47
C LEU A 44 8.11 -4.37 3.00
N LYS A 45 9.24 -3.74 3.33
CA LYS A 45 10.41 -4.41 3.93
C LYS A 45 10.04 -4.99 5.30
N GLU A 46 9.42 -4.19 6.17
CA GLU A 46 8.93 -4.65 7.48
C GLU A 46 7.99 -5.84 7.35
N THR A 47 7.00 -5.75 6.44
CA THR A 47 6.04 -6.83 6.24
C THR A 47 6.71 -8.09 5.68
N LYS A 48 7.67 -7.93 4.77
CA LYS A 48 8.48 -9.03 4.22
C LYS A 48 9.24 -9.74 5.33
N GLU A 49 9.97 -9.01 6.16
CA GLU A 49 10.77 -9.61 7.23
C GLU A 49 9.88 -10.27 8.28
N TRP A 50 8.73 -9.68 8.60
CA TRP A 50 7.74 -10.30 9.48
C TRP A 50 7.21 -11.62 8.89
N VAL A 51 6.73 -11.65 7.64
CA VAL A 51 6.25 -12.89 6.99
C VAL A 51 7.38 -13.93 6.93
N LYS A 52 8.61 -13.51 6.60
CA LYS A 52 9.77 -14.38 6.60
C LYS A 52 9.97 -15.03 7.98
N LYS A 53 9.87 -14.30 9.08
CA LYS A 53 10.06 -14.85 10.43
C LYS A 53 8.97 -15.85 10.85
N ILE A 54 7.71 -15.57 10.49
CA ILE A 54 6.55 -16.34 10.98
C ILE A 54 6.13 -17.51 10.08
N ARG A 55 6.51 -17.52 8.79
CA ARG A 55 6.02 -18.49 7.79
C ARG A 55 6.16 -19.97 8.18
N ASN A 56 7.19 -20.32 8.95
CA ASN A 56 7.46 -21.71 9.37
C ASN A 56 6.97 -22.00 10.78
N LYS A 57 6.59 -20.97 11.56
CA LYS A 57 6.22 -21.10 12.97
C LYS A 57 4.72 -21.21 13.19
N VAL A 58 3.93 -20.65 12.26
CA VAL A 58 2.48 -20.43 12.43
C VAL A 58 1.75 -20.83 11.15
N HIS A 59 0.55 -21.41 11.24
CA HIS A 59 -0.21 -21.77 10.05
C HIS A 59 -0.77 -20.53 9.34
N LEU A 60 -1.01 -20.65 8.03
CA LEU A 60 -1.50 -19.56 7.18
C LEU A 60 -2.73 -18.87 7.79
N ARG A 61 -3.70 -19.67 8.25
CA ARG A 61 -4.94 -19.18 8.84
C ARG A 61 -4.72 -18.27 10.06
N ASP A 62 -3.68 -18.52 10.86
CA ASP A 62 -3.48 -17.82 12.14
C ASP A 62 -2.72 -16.51 11.95
N TRP A 63 -1.81 -16.43 10.97
CA TRP A 63 -1.12 -15.17 10.67
C TRP A 63 -1.85 -14.29 9.64
N TRP A 64 -2.83 -14.84 8.92
CA TRP A 64 -3.64 -14.08 7.96
C TRP A 64 -4.36 -12.87 8.58
N PRO A 65 -4.99 -12.94 9.77
CA PRO A 65 -5.59 -11.79 10.45
C PRO A 65 -4.58 -10.67 10.72
N VAL A 66 -3.34 -11.01 11.06
CA VAL A 66 -2.27 -10.02 11.27
C VAL A 66 -1.92 -9.33 9.95
N LEU A 67 -1.92 -10.05 8.82
CA LEU A 67 -1.75 -9.44 7.51
C LEU A 67 -2.90 -8.48 7.18
N LYS A 68 -4.15 -8.85 7.50
CA LYS A 68 -5.32 -7.96 7.38
C LYS A 68 -5.12 -6.69 8.21
N ALA A 69 -4.73 -6.81 9.48
CA ALA A 69 -4.48 -5.67 10.37
C ALA A 69 -3.38 -4.74 9.83
N LYS A 70 -2.28 -5.29 9.27
CA LYS A 70 -1.21 -4.49 8.64
C LYS A 70 -1.71 -3.68 7.44
N LEU A 71 -2.58 -4.26 6.59
CA LEU A 71 -3.22 -3.55 5.48
C LEU A 71 -4.16 -2.46 5.99
N THR A 72 -5.04 -2.79 6.94
CA THR A 72 -5.98 -1.85 7.53
C THR A 72 -5.27 -0.66 8.16
N GLY A 73 -4.19 -0.89 8.92
CA GLY A 73 -3.39 0.19 9.49
C GLY A 73 -2.74 1.09 8.42
N HIS A 74 -2.26 0.50 7.32
CA HIS A 74 -1.74 1.29 6.20
C HIS A 74 -2.83 2.15 5.55
N TYR A 75 -4.03 1.61 5.35
CA TYR A 75 -5.14 2.35 4.76
C TYR A 75 -5.68 3.42 5.70
N ASN A 76 -5.73 3.16 7.01
CA ASN A 76 -6.17 4.16 7.97
C ASN A 76 -5.22 5.36 7.96
N TYR A 77 -3.90 5.17 7.84
CA TYR A 77 -2.95 6.29 7.80
C TYR A 77 -2.84 6.95 6.41
N PHE A 78 -2.64 6.16 5.35
CA PHE A 78 -2.39 6.66 3.99
C PHE A 78 -3.66 6.83 3.15
N GLY A 79 -4.82 6.49 3.69
CA GLY A 79 -6.14 6.55 3.04
C GLY A 79 -6.66 7.97 2.86
N VAL A 80 -5.91 8.83 2.19
CA VAL A 80 -6.29 10.22 1.93
C VAL A 80 -6.67 10.44 0.47
N SER A 81 -7.52 11.44 0.21
CA SER A 81 -7.89 11.85 -1.15
C SER A 81 -6.68 12.00 -2.08
N GLY A 82 -6.76 11.42 -3.28
CA GLY A 82 -5.69 11.43 -4.27
C GLY A 82 -4.66 10.29 -4.15
N ASN A 83 -4.63 9.56 -3.04
CA ASN A 83 -3.59 8.54 -2.79
C ASN A 83 -3.99 7.10 -3.18
N TYR A 84 -5.19 6.87 -3.69
CA TYR A 84 -5.72 5.52 -3.98
C TYR A 84 -4.77 4.65 -4.85
N ARG A 85 -4.12 5.25 -5.86
CA ARG A 85 -3.18 4.55 -6.75
C ARG A 85 -2.02 3.91 -5.98
N TRP A 86 -1.53 4.56 -4.92
CA TRP A 86 -0.43 4.04 -4.11
C TRP A 86 -0.90 3.01 -3.09
N LEU A 87 -2.10 3.17 -2.53
CA LEU A 87 -2.73 2.15 -1.70
C LEU A 87 -2.94 0.85 -2.49
N ASN A 88 -3.42 0.95 -3.73
CA ASN A 88 -3.58 -0.20 -4.60
C ASN A 88 -2.23 -0.85 -4.95
N LYS A 89 -1.18 -0.05 -5.20
CA LYS A 89 0.17 -0.58 -5.40
C LYS A 89 0.69 -1.33 -4.16
N PHE A 90 0.43 -0.82 -2.96
CA PHE A 90 0.77 -1.50 -1.72
C PHE A 90 0.04 -2.83 -1.59
N PHE A 91 -1.28 -2.84 -1.78
CA PHE A 91 -2.12 -4.04 -1.73
C PHE A 91 -1.63 -5.15 -2.65
N TRP A 92 -1.40 -4.87 -3.93
CA TRP A 92 -0.91 -5.88 -4.87
C TRP A 92 0.49 -6.39 -4.54
N ARG A 93 1.36 -5.53 -3.98
CA ARG A 93 2.68 -5.97 -3.51
C ARG A 93 2.57 -6.89 -2.29
N ILE A 94 1.63 -6.62 -1.38
CA ILE A 94 1.34 -7.49 -0.24
C ILE A 94 0.78 -8.84 -0.69
N ILE A 95 -0.16 -8.87 -1.64
CA ILE A 95 -0.68 -10.12 -2.22
C ILE A 95 0.46 -10.96 -2.82
N LYS A 96 1.31 -10.36 -3.67
CA LYS A 96 2.45 -11.04 -4.28
C LYS A 96 3.44 -11.54 -3.23
N LEU A 97 3.68 -10.76 -2.18
CA LEU A 97 4.55 -11.12 -1.07
C LEU A 97 3.99 -12.30 -0.28
N ALA A 98 2.70 -12.31 0.03
CA ALA A 98 2.04 -13.41 0.71
C ALA A 98 2.13 -14.70 -0.11
N TYR A 99 1.76 -14.66 -1.39
CA TYR A 99 1.86 -15.81 -2.29
C TYR A 99 3.29 -16.38 -2.37
N LYS A 100 4.28 -15.48 -2.48
CA LYS A 100 5.70 -15.85 -2.55
C LYS A 100 6.16 -16.60 -1.29
N TRP A 101 5.77 -16.14 -0.11
CA TRP A 101 6.26 -16.71 1.14
C TRP A 101 5.47 -17.91 1.63
N ILE A 102 4.19 -18.03 1.27
CA ILE A 102 3.41 -19.27 1.44
C ILE A 102 4.12 -20.43 0.73
N ASN A 103 4.54 -20.21 -0.52
CA ASN A 103 5.25 -21.21 -1.32
C ASN A 103 6.74 -21.39 -0.97
N ARG A 104 7.25 -20.68 0.03
CA ARG A 104 8.63 -20.83 0.56
C ARG A 104 8.67 -21.37 1.99
N ARG A 105 7.57 -22.02 2.39
CA ARG A 105 7.42 -22.71 3.69
C ARG A 105 7.97 -24.15 3.64
N SER A 106 7.95 -24.80 2.48
CA SER A 106 8.37 -26.20 2.30
C SER A 106 9.25 -26.35 1.05
N GLN A 107 9.98 -27.46 0.95
CA GLN A 107 10.76 -27.87 -0.24
C GLN A 107 9.87 -28.11 -1.47
N LYS A 108 8.55 -28.24 -1.31
CA LYS A 108 7.56 -28.32 -2.41
C LYS A 108 6.69 -27.05 -2.46
N LYS A 109 6.39 -26.57 -3.68
CA LYS A 109 5.37 -25.52 -3.89
C LYS A 109 4.01 -26.05 -3.43
N SER A 110 3.55 -25.59 -2.27
CA SER A 110 2.34 -26.11 -1.63
C SER A 110 1.05 -25.49 -2.18
N VAL A 111 1.10 -24.32 -2.83
CA VAL A 111 -0.09 -23.60 -3.29
C VAL A 111 0.11 -23.05 -4.70
N ASN A 112 -0.69 -23.53 -5.65
CA ASN A 112 -0.71 -22.97 -7.01
C ASN A 112 -1.53 -21.67 -7.09
N SER A 113 -1.46 -20.96 -8.23
CA SER A 113 -2.16 -19.68 -8.40
C SER A 113 -3.68 -19.80 -8.24
N LYS A 114 -4.30 -20.88 -8.72
CA LYS A 114 -5.76 -21.10 -8.63
C LYS A 114 -6.18 -21.30 -7.17
N GLN A 115 -5.47 -22.13 -6.42
CA GLN A 115 -5.69 -22.36 -4.99
C GLN A 115 -5.51 -21.06 -4.19
N PHE A 116 -4.50 -20.25 -4.55
CA PHE A 116 -4.30 -18.96 -3.88
C PHE A 116 -5.41 -17.94 -4.18
N ILE A 117 -5.88 -17.88 -5.43
CA ILE A 117 -7.04 -17.04 -5.80
C ILE A 117 -8.28 -17.48 -5.04
N HIS A 118 -8.55 -18.79 -5.00
CA HIS A 118 -9.66 -19.34 -4.22
C HIS A 118 -9.51 -18.99 -2.73
N TYR A 119 -8.31 -19.12 -2.16
CA TYR A 119 -8.05 -18.72 -0.79
C TYR A 119 -8.33 -17.22 -0.54
N LEU A 120 -8.00 -16.34 -1.49
CA LEU A 120 -8.34 -14.91 -1.41
C LEU A 120 -9.84 -14.65 -1.51
N GLN A 121 -10.61 -15.49 -2.20
CA GLN A 121 -12.07 -15.37 -2.27
C GLN A 121 -12.71 -15.75 -0.93
N VAL A 122 -12.26 -16.85 -0.32
CA VAL A 122 -12.77 -17.32 0.98
C VAL A 122 -12.26 -16.45 2.13
N ASN A 123 -11.01 -15.98 2.05
CA ASN A 123 -10.36 -15.19 3.09
C ASN A 123 -9.89 -13.82 2.55
N PRO A 124 -10.82 -12.92 2.19
CA PRO A 124 -10.46 -11.68 1.53
C PRO A 124 -9.57 -10.79 2.41
N LEU A 125 -8.52 -10.26 1.79
CA LEU A 125 -7.73 -9.18 2.36
C LEU A 125 -8.48 -7.85 2.20
N PRO A 126 -8.37 -6.93 3.17
CA PRO A 126 -8.95 -5.60 3.06
C PRO A 126 -8.52 -4.92 1.77
N LYS A 127 -9.49 -4.48 0.97
CA LYS A 127 -9.24 -3.72 -0.26
C LYS A 127 -8.81 -2.29 0.10
N PRO A 128 -7.98 -1.63 -0.73
CA PRO A 128 -7.65 -0.22 -0.58
C PRO A 128 -8.90 0.64 -0.46
N ARG A 129 -8.90 1.60 0.48
CA ARG A 129 -9.98 2.57 0.65
C ARG A 129 -9.42 3.95 0.97
N ILE A 130 -10.15 4.98 0.58
CA ILE A 130 -9.91 6.34 1.06
C ILE A 130 -10.73 6.50 2.35
N CYS A 131 -10.04 6.78 3.46
CA CYS A 131 -10.62 6.97 4.78
C CYS A 131 -10.93 8.45 5.06
N TYR A 132 -10.12 9.36 4.53
CA TYR A 132 -10.21 10.79 4.82
C TYR A 132 -10.24 11.63 3.54
N SER A 133 -11.19 12.56 3.47
CA SER A 133 -11.19 13.59 2.44
C SER A 133 -10.37 14.79 2.89
N LEU A 134 -9.29 15.08 2.17
CA LEU A 134 -8.46 16.27 2.43
C LEU A 134 -8.95 17.53 1.72
N TYR A 135 -9.94 17.39 0.84
CA TYR A 135 -10.49 18.52 0.10
C TYR A 135 -12.00 18.51 0.33
N THR A 136 -12.48 19.53 1.05
CA THR A 136 -13.90 19.85 1.14
C THR A 136 -14.27 20.75 -0.04
N LYS A 137 -15.49 20.61 -0.56
CA LYS A 137 -15.98 21.32 -1.75
C LYS A 137 -16.04 22.83 -1.54
#